data_AF-A0A8C7CLG1-F1
#
_entry.id   AF-A0A8C7CLG1-F1
#
_cell.length_a   1.000
_cell.length_b   1.000
_cell.length_c   1.000
_cell.angle_alpha   90.00
_cell.angle_beta   90.00
_cell.angle_gamma   90.00
#
_symmetry.space_group_name_H-M   'P 1'
#
loop_
_entity.id
_entity.type
_entity.pdbx_description
1 polymer ?
#
loop_
_entity_poly.entity_id
_entity_poly.type
_entity_poly.pdbx_seq_one_letter_code
_entity_poly.pdbx_strand_id
1 'polypeptide(L)'
;MASSTMQILAFALALLGVLGATVATLLPNWKVSADVGSNIMTAISQMQGLWMDCTWYSTGVFSCTLKYSVLSLPAYLQTARTTMVLSCMMGCLGLCLAALGLKCTRWGGSHRAKGHAAIAAGGCLILAGILCLVPASWFTNEVITTFLDSNVPESSKYEPGGAVYVTFVSAGFLLAGGNFNCLEKGVQFPTNTIHNHPVHFFL
;
A
#
# COMPACT_ATOMS: atom_id res chain seq x y z
N MET A 1 7.95 16.37 -24.12
CA MET A 1 8.33 14.94 -24.08
C MET A 1 8.74 14.62 -22.66
N ALA A 2 8.12 13.62 -22.00
CA ALA A 2 8.58 13.19 -20.68
C ALA A 2 10.02 12.63 -20.79
N SER A 3 10.91 13.09 -19.89
CA SER A 3 12.30 12.66 -19.86
C SER A 3 12.39 11.21 -19.40
N SER A 4 13.35 10.44 -19.93
CA SER A 4 13.59 9.06 -19.49
C SER A 4 13.76 8.94 -17.97
N THR A 5 14.25 10.00 -17.33
CA THR A 5 14.41 10.14 -15.88
C THR A 5 13.08 10.05 -15.13
N MET A 6 12.03 10.70 -15.63
CA MET A 6 10.72 10.71 -14.96
C MET A 6 10.06 9.32 -15.00
N GLN A 7 10.20 8.61 -16.12
CA GLN A 7 9.70 7.24 -16.27
C GLN A 7 10.42 6.25 -15.34
N ILE A 8 11.75 6.37 -15.21
CA ILE A 8 12.54 5.54 -14.29
C ILE A 8 12.18 5.83 -12.84
N LEU A 9 12.04 7.11 -12.47
CA LEU A 9 11.62 7.52 -11.13
C LEU A 9 10.24 6.95 -10.77
N ALA A 10 9.28 7.03 -11.69
CA ALA A 10 7.93 6.51 -11.49
C ALA A 10 7.94 4.98 -11.28
N PHE A 11 8.77 4.25 -12.03
CA PHE A 11 8.95 2.82 -11.87
C PHE A 11 9.62 2.46 -10.54
N ALA A 12 10.65 3.21 -10.12
CA ALA A 12 11.33 3.02 -8.83
C ALA A 12 10.38 3.26 -7.64
N LEU A 13 9.55 4.32 -7.70
CA LEU A 13 8.52 4.60 -6.70
C LEU A 13 7.48 3.47 -6.63
N ALA A 14 7.02 2.97 -7.78
CA ALA A 14 6.09 1.84 -7.83
C ALA A 14 6.71 0.57 -7.22
N LEU A 15 7.97 0.26 -7.53
CA LEU A 15 8.71 -0.87 -6.95
C LEU A 15 8.79 -0.77 -5.42
N LEU A 16 9.23 0.37 -4.90
CA LEU A 16 9.36 0.61 -3.46
C LEU A 16 7.99 0.52 -2.77
N GLY A 17 6.94 1.05 -3.38
CA GLY A 17 5.58 0.97 -2.87
C GLY A 17 5.04 -0.46 -2.78
N VAL A 18 5.23 -1.28 -3.82
CA VAL A 18 4.79 -2.69 -3.83
C VAL A 18 5.58 -3.53 -2.82
N LEU A 19 6.91 -3.34 -2.75
CA LEU A 19 7.75 -4.03 -1.78
C LEU A 19 7.36 -3.66 -0.34
N GLY A 20 7.18 -2.37 -0.06
CA GLY A 20 6.76 -1.90 1.25
C GLY A 20 5.38 -2.42 1.65
N ALA A 21 4.40 -2.44 0.75
CA ALA A 21 3.08 -3.00 1.00
C ALA A 21 3.13 -4.51 1.29
N THR A 22 3.98 -5.25 0.57
CA THR A 22 4.19 -6.69 0.78
C THR A 22 4.82 -6.95 2.15
N VAL A 23 5.87 -6.19 2.50
CA VAL A 23 6.54 -6.27 3.81
C VAL A 23 5.58 -5.94 4.94
N ALA A 24 4.79 -4.86 4.81
CA ALA A 24 3.78 -4.49 5.81
C ALA A 24 2.71 -5.56 5.99
N THR A 25 2.34 -6.27 4.92
CA THR A 25 1.36 -7.37 4.98
C THR A 25 1.91 -8.57 5.76
N LEU A 26 3.21 -8.86 5.66
CA LEU A 26 3.84 -10.00 6.33
C LEU A 26 4.27 -9.67 7.77
N LEU A 27 4.55 -8.41 8.08
CA LEU A 27 5.04 -8.01 9.40
C LEU A 27 4.00 -8.27 10.50
N PRO A 28 4.37 -8.90 11.62
CA PRO A 28 3.47 -9.12 12.75
C PRO A 28 3.32 -7.88 13.67
N ASN A 29 3.75 -6.70 13.21
CA ASN A 29 3.89 -5.50 14.03
C ASN A 29 2.87 -4.42 13.64
N TRP A 30 1.57 -4.75 13.66
CA TRP A 30 0.49 -3.82 13.34
C TRP A 30 -0.07 -3.11 14.57
N LYS A 31 -0.23 -3.87 15.67
CA LYS A 31 -0.55 -3.33 16.98
C LYS A 31 0.45 -3.88 17.98
N VAL A 32 0.99 -3.02 18.83
CA VAL A 32 1.86 -3.41 19.92
C VAL A 32 1.12 -3.14 21.22
N SER A 33 1.07 -4.12 22.11
CA SER A 33 0.64 -3.90 23.48
C SER A 33 1.75 -4.32 24.41
N ALA A 34 2.17 -3.40 25.27
CA ALA A 34 3.01 -3.70 26.41
C ALA A 34 2.10 -3.89 27.61
N ASP A 35 1.73 -5.14 27.90
CA ASP A 35 0.96 -5.43 29.10
C ASP A 35 1.90 -5.28 30.30
N VAL A 36 1.81 -4.11 30.94
CA VAL A 36 2.43 -3.79 32.23
C VAL A 36 1.39 -3.86 33.34
N GLY A 37 0.52 -4.87 33.29
CA GLY A 37 -0.44 -5.15 34.35
C GLY A 37 0.26 -5.55 35.65
N SER A 38 -0.28 -5.08 36.77
CA SER A 38 0.16 -5.23 38.16
C SER A 38 0.25 -6.67 38.71
N ASN A 39 0.52 -7.67 37.87
CA ASN A 39 0.84 -9.04 38.25
C ASN A 39 2.36 -9.23 38.12
N ILE A 40 3.04 -9.17 39.26
CA ILE A 40 4.49 -9.12 39.50
C ILE A 40 5.33 -10.27 38.89
N MET A 41 4.77 -11.20 38.09
CA MET A 41 5.50 -12.40 37.64
C MET A 41 5.89 -12.46 36.16
N THR A 42 5.31 -11.68 35.22
CA THR A 42 5.80 -11.68 33.81
C THR A 42 5.46 -10.39 33.07
N ALA A 43 6.45 -9.54 32.78
CA ALA A 43 6.31 -8.53 31.72
C ALA A 43 6.24 -9.23 30.36
N ILE A 44 5.17 -9.02 29.60
CA ILE A 44 4.96 -9.66 28.29
C ILE A 44 4.70 -8.56 27.26
N SER A 45 5.47 -8.54 26.17
CA SER A 45 5.20 -7.66 25.04
C SER A 45 4.46 -8.45 23.97
N GLN A 46 3.23 -8.05 23.65
CA GLN A 46 2.40 -8.69 22.64
C GLN A 46 2.43 -7.87 21.34
N MET A 47 2.85 -8.52 20.26
CA MET A 47 2.92 -7.98 18.91
C MET A 47 1.80 -8.63 18.10
N GLN A 48 0.73 -7.89 17.82
CA GLN A 48 -0.36 -8.39 17.00
C GLN A 48 -0.15 -8.02 15.54
N GLY A 49 -0.09 -9.06 14.72
CA GLY A 49 0.06 -8.97 13.28
C GLY A 49 -1.24 -9.21 12.53
N LEU A 50 -1.17 -8.97 11.22
CA LEU A 50 -2.28 -9.27 10.35
C LEU A 50 -2.50 -10.79 10.25
N TRP A 51 -1.44 -11.60 10.14
CA TRP A 51 -1.51 -13.06 9.93
C TRP A 51 -1.11 -13.89 11.15
N MET A 52 -0.20 -13.36 11.95
CA MET A 52 0.42 -14.05 13.09
C MET A 52 0.47 -13.07 14.27
N ASP A 53 0.22 -13.59 15.46
CA ASP A 53 0.47 -12.87 16.70
C ASP A 53 1.74 -13.42 17.32
N CYS A 54 2.62 -12.54 17.79
CA CYS A 54 3.85 -12.91 18.45
C CYS A 54 3.86 -12.36 19.87
N THR A 55 4.36 -13.14 20.81
CA THR A 55 4.47 -12.79 22.22
C THR A 55 5.93 -12.94 22.65
N TRP A 56 6.46 -11.90 23.26
CA TRP A 56 7.81 -11.90 23.82
C TRP A 56 7.71 -11.99 25.34
N TYR A 57 8.19 -13.09 25.90
CA TYR A 57 8.23 -13.31 27.33
C TYR A 57 9.56 -12.82 27.90
N SER A 58 9.54 -12.20 29.09
CA SER A 58 10.76 -11.78 29.81
C SER A 58 11.74 -12.93 30.10
N THR A 59 11.28 -14.19 30.07
CA THR A 59 12.10 -15.41 30.16
C THR A 59 12.97 -15.70 28.93
N GLY A 60 12.95 -14.83 27.91
CA GLY A 60 13.72 -14.97 26.66
C GLY A 60 13.06 -15.88 25.62
N VAL A 61 11.83 -16.34 25.89
CA VAL A 61 11.05 -17.17 24.96
C VAL A 61 10.27 -16.27 24.01
N PHE A 62 10.42 -16.51 22.71
CA PHE A 62 9.63 -15.87 21.66
C PHE A 62 8.69 -16.90 21.03
N SER A 63 7.39 -16.66 21.14
CA SER A 63 6.38 -17.57 20.60
C SER A 63 5.47 -16.82 19.62
N CYS A 64 5.38 -17.31 18.39
CA CYS A 64 4.48 -16.79 17.36
C CYS A 64 3.42 -17.83 17.01
N THR A 65 2.15 -17.43 17.10
CA THR A 65 1.00 -18.25 16.75
C THR A 65 0.30 -17.65 15.53
N LEU A 66 0.16 -18.46 14.48
CA LEU A 66 -0.62 -18.10 13.30
C LEU A 66 -2.12 -18.12 13.62
N LYS A 67 -2.86 -17.14 13.10
CA LYS A 67 -4.33 -17.07 13.27
C LYS A 67 -5.03 -17.84 12.15
N TYR A 68 -5.21 -19.15 12.33
CA TYR A 68 -5.81 -20.05 11.33
C TYR A 68 -7.33 -19.90 11.18
N SER A 69 -8.03 -19.56 12.28
CA SER A 69 -9.49 -19.53 12.32
C SER A 69 -10.06 -18.21 11.79
N VAL A 70 -10.44 -18.18 10.51
CA VAL A 70 -11.15 -17.03 9.89
C VAL A 70 -12.51 -16.75 10.54
N LEU A 71 -13.16 -17.78 11.11
CA LEU A 71 -14.52 -17.68 11.68
C LEU A 71 -14.57 -17.07 13.09
N SER A 72 -13.44 -17.05 13.80
CA SER A 72 -13.33 -16.50 15.16
C SER A 72 -12.63 -15.13 15.19
N LEU A 73 -12.28 -14.58 14.03
CA LEU A 73 -11.48 -13.37 13.91
C LEU A 73 -12.39 -12.14 13.75
N PRO A 74 -12.07 -10.99 14.38
CA PRO A 74 -12.86 -9.77 14.24
C PRO A 74 -13.02 -9.36 12.77
N ALA A 75 -14.21 -8.90 12.39
CA ALA A 75 -14.52 -8.51 11.01
C ALA A 75 -13.52 -7.48 10.43
N TYR A 76 -13.02 -6.56 11.27
CA TYR A 76 -12.03 -5.55 10.86
C TYR A 76 -10.69 -6.16 10.41
N LEU A 77 -10.26 -7.27 11.04
CA LEU A 77 -9.02 -7.96 10.68
C LEU A 77 -9.16 -8.69 9.35
N GLN A 78 -10.35 -9.27 9.10
CA GLN A 78 -10.63 -9.95 7.85
C GLN A 78 -10.66 -8.95 6.68
N THR A 79 -11.33 -7.80 6.83
CA THR A 79 -11.36 -6.75 5.80
C THR A 79 -9.96 -6.15 5.57
N ALA A 80 -9.14 -6.00 6.60
CA ALA A 80 -7.77 -5.53 6.44
C ALA A 80 -6.89 -6.54 5.67
N ARG A 81 -7.02 -7.85 5.95
CA ARG A 81 -6.31 -8.90 5.18
C ARG A 81 -6.69 -8.87 3.71
N THR A 82 -7.99 -8.80 3.41
CA THR A 82 -8.46 -8.83 2.02
C THR A 82 -8.05 -7.58 1.26
N THR A 83 -8.14 -6.41 1.88
CA THR A 83 -7.72 -5.14 1.25
C THR A 83 -6.21 -5.09 1.00
N MET A 84 -5.38 -5.54 1.95
CA MET A 84 -3.92 -5.59 1.77
C MET A 84 -3.49 -6.60 0.69
N VAL A 85 -4.09 -7.80 0.66
CA VAL A 85 -3.82 -8.80 -0.39
C VAL A 85 -4.26 -8.29 -1.76
N LEU A 86 -5.45 -7.70 -1.85
CA LEU A 86 -5.95 -7.13 -3.10
C LEU A 86 -5.08 -5.98 -3.59
N SER A 87 -4.61 -5.13 -2.67
CA SER A 87 -3.65 -4.07 -2.98
C SER A 87 -2.33 -4.62 -3.53
N CYS A 88 -1.76 -5.66 -2.91
CA CYS A 88 -0.54 -6.29 -3.40
C CYS A 88 -0.72 -6.87 -4.81
N MET A 89 -1.86 -7.52 -5.08
CA MET A 89 -2.17 -8.06 -6.42
C MET A 89 -2.28 -6.93 -7.46
N MET A 90 -3.02 -5.87 -7.15
CA MET A 90 -3.18 -4.71 -8.04
C MET A 90 -1.88 -3.96 -8.25
N GLY A 91 -1.05 -3.84 -7.21
CA GLY A 91 0.28 -3.23 -7.27
C GLY A 91 1.24 -4.04 -8.15
N CYS A 92 1.27 -5.36 -7.99
CA CYS A 92 2.07 -6.25 -8.84
C CYS A 92 1.63 -6.19 -10.31
N LEU A 93 0.32 -6.22 -10.57
CA LEU A 93 -0.22 -6.06 -11.92
C LEU A 93 0.15 -4.69 -12.52
N GLY A 94 -0.01 -3.61 -11.75
CA GLY A 94 0.38 -2.26 -12.15
C GLY A 94 1.88 -2.15 -12.46
N LEU A 95 2.73 -2.79 -11.66
CA LEU A 95 4.18 -2.83 -11.86
C LEU A 95 4.56 -3.61 -13.15
N CYS A 96 3.94 -4.75 -13.40
CA CYS A 96 4.13 -5.52 -14.63
C CYS A 96 3.72 -4.70 -15.87
N LEU A 97 2.57 -4.03 -15.81
CA LEU A 97 2.10 -3.16 -16.90
C LEU A 97 3.01 -1.94 -17.08
N ALA A 98 3.53 -1.36 -16.00
CA ALA A 98 4.50 -0.28 -16.04
C ALA A 98 5.78 -0.73 -16.75
N ALA A 99 6.31 -1.92 -16.43
CA ALA A 99 7.49 -2.52 -17.05
C ALA A 99 7.37 -2.68 -18.58
N LEU A 100 6.18 -3.08 -19.05
CA LEU A 100 5.86 -3.19 -20.48
C LEU A 100 5.75 -1.83 -21.18
N GLY A 101 5.41 -0.78 -20.42
CA GLY A 101 5.24 0.60 -20.89
C GLY A 101 6.53 1.41 -21.06
N LEU A 102 7.68 0.91 -20.57
CA LEU A 102 8.98 1.57 -20.71
C LEU A 102 9.49 1.56 -22.16
N LYS A 103 10.16 2.66 -22.54
CA LYS A 103 10.84 2.78 -23.84
C LYS A 103 11.99 1.78 -23.99
N CYS A 104 12.64 1.40 -22.87
CA CYS A 104 13.76 0.47 -22.85
C CYS A 104 13.35 -1.00 -23.08
N THR A 105 12.08 -1.35 -22.86
CA THR A 105 11.57 -2.70 -23.09
C THR A 105 11.17 -2.84 -24.57
N ARG A 106 12.02 -3.49 -25.37
CA ARG A 106 11.76 -3.75 -26.80
C ARG A 106 10.77 -4.92 -26.96
N TRP A 107 9.54 -4.70 -26.53
CA TRP A 107 8.41 -5.53 -26.90
C TRP A 107 7.88 -5.04 -28.25
N GLY A 108 7.80 -5.95 -29.24
CA GLY A 108 7.35 -5.70 -30.61
C GLY A 108 5.84 -5.45 -30.72
N GLY A 109 5.32 -4.49 -29.94
CA GLY A 109 3.91 -4.07 -29.96
C GLY A 109 3.71 -2.68 -30.57
N SER A 110 2.50 -2.42 -31.08
CA SER A 110 2.12 -1.10 -31.61
C SER A 110 2.25 0.00 -30.54
N HIS A 111 2.65 1.21 -30.95
CA HIS A 111 2.79 2.39 -30.08
C HIS A 111 1.49 2.69 -29.30
N ARG A 112 0.32 2.37 -29.88
CA ARG A 112 -1.00 2.52 -29.25
C ARG A 112 -1.20 1.56 -28.07
N ALA A 113 -0.75 0.31 -28.19
CA ALA A 113 -0.84 -0.69 -27.12
C ALA A 113 0.05 -0.30 -25.91
N LYS A 114 1.25 0.24 -26.16
CA LYS A 114 2.14 0.78 -25.12
C LYS A 114 1.56 2.02 -24.40
N GLY A 115 0.68 2.76 -25.05
CA GLY A 115 -0.06 3.87 -24.43
C GLY A 115 -1.12 3.36 -23.45
N HIS A 116 -2.01 2.48 -23.92
CA HIS A 116 -3.07 1.90 -23.07
C HIS A 116 -2.51 1.12 -21.87
N ALA A 117 -1.44 0.35 -22.05
CA ALA A 117 -0.80 -0.38 -20.96
C ALA A 117 -0.29 0.53 -19.83
N ALA A 118 0.26 1.70 -20.17
CA ALA A 118 0.78 2.64 -19.18
C ALA A 118 -0.34 3.39 -18.42
N ILE A 119 -1.44 3.73 -19.11
CA ILE A 119 -2.63 4.30 -18.45
C ILE A 119 -3.24 3.28 -17.48
N ALA A 120 -3.37 2.02 -17.92
CA ALA A 120 -3.83 0.92 -17.07
C ALA A 120 -2.89 0.71 -15.87
N ALA A 121 -1.57 0.77 -16.08
CA ALA A 121 -0.58 0.66 -15.00
C ALA A 121 -0.78 1.74 -13.93
N GLY A 122 -0.89 3.02 -14.34
CA GLY A 122 -1.11 4.13 -13.42
C GLY A 122 -2.42 3.99 -12.63
N GLY A 123 -3.51 3.60 -13.30
CA GLY A 123 -4.80 3.33 -12.65
C GLY A 123 -4.72 2.20 -11.62
N CYS A 124 -4.07 1.09 -11.94
CA CYS A 124 -3.86 -0.02 -11.02
C CYS A 124 -3.02 0.39 -9.79
N LEU A 125 -1.95 1.17 -9.99
CA LEU A 125 -1.09 1.65 -8.90
C LEU A 125 -1.83 2.63 -7.97
N ILE A 126 -2.65 3.53 -8.51
CA ILE A 126 -3.47 4.45 -7.70
C ILE A 126 -4.49 3.66 -6.89
N LEU A 127 -5.19 2.71 -7.52
CA LEU A 127 -6.17 1.87 -6.85
C LEU A 127 -5.53 1.01 -5.75
N ALA A 128 -4.35 0.45 -5.99
CA ALA A 128 -3.57 -0.25 -4.97
C ALA A 128 -3.21 0.67 -3.79
N GLY A 129 -2.74 1.90 -4.07
CA GLY A 129 -2.45 2.89 -3.03
C GLY A 129 -3.67 3.21 -2.15
N ILE A 130 -4.84 3.41 -2.76
CA ILE A 130 -6.11 3.66 -2.03
C ILE A 130 -6.48 2.45 -1.18
N LEU A 131 -6.39 1.23 -1.73
CA LEU A 131 -6.67 0.00 -0.99
C LEU A 131 -5.75 -0.23 0.20
N CYS A 132 -4.51 0.26 0.17
CA CYS A 132 -3.60 0.25 1.33
C CYS A 132 -3.96 1.30 2.39
N LEU A 133 -4.54 2.44 2.01
CA LEU A 133 -4.92 3.49 2.97
C LEU A 133 -6.13 3.11 3.82
N VAL A 134 -7.06 2.31 3.28
CA VAL A 134 -8.27 1.86 4.01
C VAL A 134 -7.93 1.10 5.30
N PRO A 135 -7.10 0.04 5.30
CA PRO A 135 -6.73 -0.63 6.55
C PRO A 135 -5.87 0.26 7.44
N ALA A 136 -4.96 1.07 6.87
CA ALA A 136 -4.12 1.95 7.68
C ALA A 136 -4.94 2.99 8.47
N SER A 137 -5.94 3.60 7.84
CA SER A 137 -6.83 4.57 8.51
C SER A 137 -7.73 3.90 9.54
N TRP A 138 -8.24 2.70 9.23
CA TRP A 138 -9.06 1.93 10.18
C TRP A 138 -8.26 1.57 11.43
N PHE A 139 -7.07 0.99 11.28
CA PHE A 139 -6.20 0.64 12.41
C PHE A 139 -5.85 1.87 13.26
N THR A 140 -5.58 3.01 12.62
CA THR A 140 -5.28 4.26 13.32
C THR A 140 -6.49 4.75 14.12
N ASN A 141 -7.71 4.66 13.55
CA ASN A 141 -8.95 5.04 14.24
C ASN A 141 -9.22 4.14 15.46
N GLU A 142 -9.08 2.83 15.31
CA GLU A 142 -9.21 1.86 16.41
C GLU A 142 -8.22 2.14 17.54
N VAL A 143 -6.97 2.46 17.21
CA VAL A 143 -5.93 2.82 18.19
C VAL A 143 -6.33 4.10 18.94
N ILE A 144 -6.73 5.16 18.22
CA ILE A 144 -7.14 6.44 18.83
C ILE A 144 -8.37 6.27 19.73
N THR A 145 -9.39 5.55 19.27
CA THR A 145 -10.62 5.32 20.05
C THR A 145 -10.34 4.50 21.31
N THR A 146 -9.46 3.50 21.22
CA THR A 146 -9.04 2.73 22.40
C THR A 146 -8.23 3.58 23.39
N PHE A 147 -7.42 4.53 22.91
CA PHE A 147 -6.69 5.45 23.79
C PHE A 147 -7.59 6.48 24.49
N LEU A 148 -8.67 6.90 23.84
CA LEU A 148 -9.60 7.91 24.36
C LEU A 148 -10.68 7.32 25.27
N ASP A 149 -10.87 6.00 25.26
CA ASP A 149 -11.86 5.33 26.09
C ASP A 149 -11.35 5.13 27.52
N SER A 150 -11.90 5.91 28.46
CA SER A 150 -11.54 5.84 29.89
C SER A 150 -11.99 4.57 30.60
N ASN A 151 -12.82 3.70 29.99
CA ASN A 151 -13.22 2.43 30.60
C ASN A 151 -12.19 1.31 30.34
N VAL A 152 -11.18 1.55 29.50
CA VAL A 152 -10.14 0.57 29.20
C VAL A 152 -8.97 0.75 30.19
N PRO A 153 -8.62 -0.28 30.98
CA PRO A 153 -7.48 -0.19 31.90
C PRO A 153 -6.17 0.07 31.14
N GLU A 154 -5.25 0.85 31.74
CA GLU A 154 -3.93 1.22 31.17
C GLU A 154 -3.14 0.02 30.62
N SER A 155 -3.33 -1.17 31.23
CA SER A 155 -2.76 -2.46 30.81
C SER A 155 -3.09 -2.88 29.37
N SER A 156 -4.25 -2.43 28.86
CA SER A 156 -4.81 -2.84 27.56
C SER A 156 -4.69 -1.77 26.50
N LYS A 157 -3.87 -0.73 26.73
CA LYS A 157 -3.60 0.30 25.72
C LYS A 157 -2.70 -0.27 24.62
N TYR A 158 -3.10 -0.07 23.37
CA TYR A 158 -2.38 -0.54 22.19
C TYR A 158 -1.69 0.62 21.50
N GLU A 159 -0.38 0.53 21.32
CA GLU A 159 0.39 1.46 20.50
C GLU A 159 0.36 1.07 19.02
N PRO A 160 0.38 2.06 18.11
CA PRO A 160 0.46 1.78 16.68
C PRO A 160 1.80 1.13 16.35
N GLY A 161 1.74 -0.07 15.77
CA GLY A 161 2.94 -0.82 15.39
C GLY A 161 3.64 -0.25 14.15
N GLY A 162 4.92 -0.61 13.98
CA GLY A 162 5.75 -0.14 12.86
C GLY A 162 5.15 -0.42 11.47
N ALA A 163 4.37 -1.48 11.31
CA ALA A 163 3.78 -1.87 10.03
C ALA A 163 2.74 -0.84 9.53
N VAL A 164 2.05 -0.12 10.42
CA VAL A 164 1.07 0.91 10.03
C VAL A 164 1.80 2.07 9.34
N TYR A 165 2.92 2.51 9.89
CA TYR A 165 3.76 3.56 9.28
C TYR A 165 4.31 3.14 7.93
N VAL A 166 4.81 1.90 7.82
CA VAL A 166 5.29 1.35 6.54
C VAL A 166 4.16 1.32 5.50
N THR A 167 2.93 1.00 5.91
CA THR A 167 1.77 0.99 5.02
C THR A 167 1.45 2.39 4.48
N PHE A 168 1.47 3.42 5.33
CA PHE A 168 1.28 4.81 4.90
C PHE A 168 2.36 5.27 3.91
N VAL A 169 3.63 5.00 4.22
CA VAL A 169 4.76 5.34 3.34
C VAL A 169 4.63 4.62 2.01
N SER A 170 4.29 3.33 2.03
CA SER A 170 4.10 2.51 0.83
C SER A 170 2.94 3.01 -0.04
N ALA A 171 1.81 3.37 0.58
CA ALA A 171 0.67 3.95 -0.11
C ALA A 171 1.04 5.29 -0.77
N GLY A 172 1.82 6.13 -0.08
CA GLY A 172 2.36 7.37 -0.65
C GLY A 172 3.21 7.13 -1.90
N PHE A 173 4.11 6.13 -1.86
CA PHE A 173 4.92 5.77 -3.02
C PHE A 173 4.10 5.19 -4.18
N LEU A 174 3.09 4.35 -3.90
CA LEU A 174 2.18 3.81 -4.92
C LEU A 174 1.36 4.93 -5.59
N LEU A 175 0.82 5.86 -4.82
CA LEU A 175 0.07 7.00 -5.33
C LEU A 175 0.97 7.94 -6.14
N ALA A 176 2.16 8.28 -5.64
CA ALA A 176 3.11 9.12 -6.35
C ALA A 176 3.54 8.45 -7.67
N GLY A 177 3.94 7.18 -7.63
CA GLY A 177 4.32 6.40 -8.81
C GLY A 177 3.18 6.30 -9.84
N GLY A 178 1.94 6.06 -9.38
CA GLY A 178 0.76 6.03 -10.23
C GLY A 178 0.46 7.38 -10.89
N ASN A 179 0.53 8.48 -10.13
CA ASN A 179 0.36 9.83 -10.67
C ASN A 179 1.42 10.17 -11.72
N PHE A 180 2.70 9.88 -11.46
CA PHE A 180 3.76 10.13 -12.44
C PHE A 180 3.56 9.31 -13.72
N ASN A 181 3.16 8.04 -13.62
CA ASN A 181 2.83 7.21 -14.79
C ASN A 181 1.60 7.72 -15.56
N CYS A 182 0.56 8.19 -14.85
CA CYS A 182 -0.62 8.79 -15.45
C CYS A 182 -0.33 10.15 -16.09
N LEU A 183 0.49 11.01 -15.50
CA LEU A 183 0.83 12.34 -16.05
C LEU A 183 1.64 12.22 -17.35
N GLU A 184 2.47 11.19 -17.49
CA GLU A 184 3.24 10.98 -18.72
C GLU A 184 2.39 10.63 -19.95
N LYS A 185 1.23 9.96 -19.78
CA LYS A 185 0.43 9.44 -20.91
C LYS A 185 -1.09 9.66 -20.83
N GLY A 186 -1.61 10.11 -19.69
CA GLY A 186 -3.03 10.25 -19.34
C GLY A 186 -3.57 11.68 -19.41
N VAL A 187 -2.74 12.71 -19.58
CA VAL A 187 -3.21 14.03 -20.08
C VAL A 187 -3.39 13.98 -21.60
N GLN A 188 -4.07 12.93 -22.06
CA GLN A 188 -4.64 12.81 -23.39
C GLN A 188 -6.00 12.11 -23.27
N PHE A 189 -6.80 12.48 -22.26
CA PHE A 189 -8.25 12.40 -22.43
C PHE A 189 -8.65 13.43 -23.52
N PRO A 190 -9.64 13.11 -24.36
CA PRO A 190 -9.85 13.80 -25.62
C PRO A 190 -10.44 15.19 -25.35
N THR A 191 -9.59 16.21 -25.28
CA THR A 191 -9.99 17.55 -25.74
C THR A 191 -10.12 17.47 -27.26
N ASN A 192 -11.22 16.88 -27.73
CA ASN A 192 -11.66 17.14 -29.09
C ASN A 192 -12.02 18.62 -29.19
N THR A 193 -11.63 19.23 -30.31
CA THR A 193 -12.13 20.50 -30.85
C THR A 193 -11.75 21.78 -30.10
N ILE A 194 -10.55 22.29 -30.39
CA ILE A 194 -10.47 23.65 -30.94
C ILE A 194 -9.89 23.53 -32.35
N HIS A 195 -10.80 23.64 -33.31
CA HIS A 195 -10.55 23.90 -34.71
C HIS A 195 -9.68 25.16 -34.84
N ASN A 196 -8.51 25.05 -35.47
CA ASN A 196 -8.30 25.83 -36.69
C ASN A 196 -7.24 25.20 -37.60
N HIS A 197 -7.67 25.00 -38.83
CA HIS A 197 -6.94 24.47 -39.97
C HIS A 197 -5.80 25.43 -40.41
N PRO A 198 -4.87 24.97 -41.27
CA PRO A 198 -3.73 25.72 -41.76
C PRO A 198 -4.15 26.64 -42.91
N VAL A 199 -3.71 27.89 -42.88
CA VAL A 199 -3.68 28.76 -44.06
C VAL A 199 -2.36 29.53 -44.05
N HIS A 200 -1.35 28.96 -44.69
CA HIS A 200 -0.37 29.76 -45.41
C HIS A 200 -0.53 29.40 -46.88
N PHE A 201 -1.40 30.17 -47.53
CA PHE A 201 -1.59 30.22 -48.97
C PHE A 201 -0.35 30.89 -49.59
N PHE A 202 0.04 30.39 -50.76
CA PHE A 202 1.09 30.91 -51.64
C PHE A 202 1.09 32.44 -51.78
N LEU A 203 2.23 33.08 -51.51
CA LEU A 203 2.92 34.09 -52.34
C LEU A 203 4.22 34.55 -51.66
#